data_AF-A0A953U683-F1
#
_entry.id   AF-A0A953U683-F1
#
_cell.length_a   1.000
_cell.length_b   1.000
_cell.length_c   1.000
_cell.angle_alpha   90.00
_cell.angle_beta   90.00
_cell.angle_gamma   90.00
#
_symmetry.space_group_name_H-M   'P 1'
#
loop_
_entity.id
_entity.type
_entity.pdbx_description
1 polymer ?
#
loop_
_entity_poly.entity_id
_entity_poly.type
_entity_poly.pdbx_seq_one_letter_code
_entity_poly.pdbx_strand_id
1 'polypeptide(L)'
;MRNSWIIGGLLWSAAAALAGGVSGAIFTTTSTGSVVNANQYDSKCAVYLDGGPGPHAPAKAAGLPDGDYYFQVTDPNGSTLLSTDPVSNRRFTVTGGVITAYTGTGGPVHATGIDQDHGAQGAITIQLANTTCPVDFLNTPNAGNVYKVWATPVTSYVGNPANVDNPCGNGCSHGFVASQSKTDNFKALAASSATFCMTIQKQFFDGTNTSPDLLGWGMNVTDPFGVTNHYTTDSTSGQVTICQLSVGTYTVTEDPTGPATGGCSAAAYQTFVNGVAQPNAGTATFTQSTTDPATVLFVNRLICAG
;
A
#
# COMPACT_ATOMS: atom_id res chain seq x y z
N MET A 1 0.17 -86.94 3.63
CA MET A 1 -0.52 -85.88 2.86
C MET A 1 -0.46 -84.61 3.72
N ARG A 2 0.38 -83.64 3.34
CA ARG A 2 0.60 -82.38 4.08
C ARG A 2 -0.19 -81.27 3.36
N ASN A 3 -1.15 -80.65 4.03
CA ASN A 3 -1.84 -79.47 3.53
C ASN A 3 -1.20 -78.21 4.10
N SER A 4 -0.51 -77.46 3.23
CA SER A 4 -0.01 -76.12 3.50
C SER A 4 -1.12 -75.09 3.30
N TRP A 5 -1.28 -74.17 4.24
CA TRP A 5 -2.09 -72.95 4.10
C TRP A 5 -1.14 -71.81 3.72
N ILE A 6 -1.37 -71.20 2.55
CA ILE A 6 -0.71 -69.95 2.16
C ILE A 6 -1.78 -68.85 2.26
N ILE A 7 -1.60 -67.94 3.22
CA ILE A 7 -2.36 -66.70 3.32
C ILE A 7 -1.69 -65.70 2.36
N GLY A 8 -2.35 -65.37 1.26
CA GLY A 8 -1.90 -64.35 0.33
C GLY A 8 -2.18 -62.96 0.87
N GLY A 9 -1.12 -62.20 1.19
CA GLY A 9 -1.21 -60.79 1.53
C GLY A 9 -1.38 -59.93 0.29
N LEU A 10 -2.49 -59.20 0.20
CA LEU A 10 -2.73 -58.17 -0.82
C LEU A 10 -1.95 -56.91 -0.42
N LEU A 11 -0.80 -56.67 -1.06
CA LEU A 11 -0.04 -55.43 -0.93
C LEU A 11 -0.72 -54.34 -1.78
N TRP A 12 -1.42 -53.41 -1.13
CA TRP A 12 -1.78 -52.13 -1.73
C TRP A 12 -0.54 -51.23 -1.79
N SER A 13 0.05 -51.09 -2.97
CA SER A 13 1.03 -50.03 -3.24
C SER A 13 0.29 -48.71 -3.41
N ALA A 14 0.23 -47.90 -2.36
CA ALA A 14 -0.16 -46.50 -2.48
C ALA A 14 0.98 -45.75 -3.19
N ALA A 15 0.80 -45.38 -4.45
CA ALA A 15 1.66 -44.43 -5.12
C ALA A 15 1.45 -43.05 -4.49
N ALA A 16 2.37 -42.63 -3.63
CA ALA A 16 2.45 -41.23 -3.22
C ALA A 16 2.85 -40.42 -4.46
N ALA A 17 1.91 -39.65 -5.02
CA ALA A 17 2.24 -38.63 -6.00
C ALA A 17 3.12 -37.59 -5.30
N LEU A 18 4.42 -37.57 -5.62
CA LEU A 18 5.29 -36.44 -5.32
C LEU A 18 4.76 -35.26 -6.14
N ALA A 19 3.94 -34.41 -5.53
CA ALA A 19 3.55 -33.14 -6.13
C ALA A 19 4.82 -32.31 -6.35
N GLY A 20 5.27 -32.19 -7.60
CA GLY A 20 6.39 -31.34 -7.97
C GLY A 20 6.12 -29.89 -7.57
N GLY A 21 7.17 -29.16 -7.16
CA GLY A 21 7.06 -27.75 -6.81
C GLY A 21 6.56 -26.91 -7.99
N VAL A 22 5.88 -25.81 -7.70
CA VAL A 22 5.41 -24.86 -8.72
C VAL A 22 6.65 -24.35 -9.50
N SER A 23 6.56 -24.20 -10.82
CA SER A 23 7.64 -23.60 -11.62
C SER A 23 7.55 -22.06 -11.62
N GLY A 24 8.55 -21.39 -12.18
CA GLY A 24 8.57 -19.93 -12.29
C GLY A 24 8.99 -19.21 -11.00
N ALA A 25 8.82 -17.89 -11.01
CA ALA A 25 9.18 -16.95 -9.97
C ALA A 25 8.11 -15.86 -9.85
N ILE A 26 8.20 -15.09 -8.77
CA ILE A 26 7.50 -13.82 -8.60
C ILE A 26 8.53 -12.75 -8.28
N PHE A 27 8.20 -11.50 -8.58
CA PHE A 27 9.07 -10.38 -8.32
C PHE A 27 8.29 -9.27 -7.63
N THR A 28 8.99 -8.55 -6.76
CA THR A 28 8.53 -7.23 -6.32
C THR A 28 9.01 -6.17 -7.30
N THR A 29 8.17 -5.16 -7.52
CA THR A 29 8.41 -4.10 -8.49
C THR A 29 7.71 -2.79 -8.08
N THR A 30 7.86 -1.74 -8.89
CA THR A 30 7.02 -0.53 -8.82
C THR A 30 5.70 -0.74 -9.57
N SER A 31 4.80 0.26 -9.54
CA SER A 31 3.56 0.20 -10.31
C SER A 31 3.76 -0.03 -11.82
N THR A 32 4.93 0.29 -12.38
CA THR A 32 5.19 0.18 -13.83
C THR A 32 5.93 -1.10 -14.24
N GLY A 33 6.17 -2.04 -13.32
CA GLY A 33 7.00 -3.21 -13.63
C GLY A 33 8.51 -2.92 -13.60
N SER A 34 8.94 -1.71 -13.25
CA SER A 34 10.36 -1.34 -13.22
C SER A 34 11.15 -2.06 -12.13
N VAL A 35 12.31 -2.60 -12.49
CA VAL A 35 13.28 -3.15 -11.53
C VAL A 35 13.69 -2.09 -10.52
N VAL A 36 13.68 -2.49 -9.25
CA VAL A 36 14.19 -1.68 -8.14
C VAL A 36 15.52 -2.25 -7.68
N ASN A 37 16.54 -1.40 -7.61
CA ASN A 37 17.88 -1.82 -7.19
C ASN A 37 17.83 -2.43 -5.78
N ALA A 38 18.34 -3.66 -5.66
CA ALA A 38 18.34 -4.45 -4.43
C ALA A 38 16.95 -4.64 -3.78
N ASN A 39 15.86 -4.52 -4.54
CA ASN A 39 14.48 -4.57 -4.05
C ASN A 39 14.24 -3.65 -2.83
N GLN A 40 14.85 -2.45 -2.84
CA GLN A 40 14.70 -1.47 -1.77
C GLN A 40 13.72 -0.36 -2.17
N TYR A 41 12.59 -0.29 -1.48
CA TYR A 41 11.49 0.60 -1.74
C TYR A 41 11.39 1.70 -0.68
N ASP A 42 10.96 2.89 -1.10
CA ASP A 42 10.78 4.04 -0.21
C ASP A 42 9.62 3.86 0.78
N SER A 43 8.68 2.97 0.48
CA SER A 43 7.55 2.67 1.36
C SER A 43 6.98 1.29 1.06
N LYS A 44 6.49 0.58 2.09
CA LYS A 44 5.74 -0.67 1.89
C LYS A 44 4.45 -0.46 1.08
N CYS A 45 3.92 0.76 1.08
CA CYS A 45 2.77 1.15 0.25
C CYS A 45 3.14 1.34 -1.22
N ALA A 46 4.42 1.33 -1.61
CA ALA A 46 4.84 1.53 -3.00
C ALA A 46 5.30 0.23 -3.69
N VAL A 47 5.10 -0.93 -3.04
CA VAL A 47 5.57 -2.23 -3.53
C VAL A 47 4.45 -2.94 -4.26
N TYR A 48 4.75 -3.40 -5.48
CA TYR A 48 3.85 -4.14 -6.33
C TYR A 48 4.40 -5.54 -6.59
N LEU A 49 3.51 -6.50 -6.82
CA LEU A 49 3.78 -7.86 -7.27
C LEU A 49 3.74 -7.90 -8.80
N ASP A 50 4.71 -8.60 -9.35
CA ASP A 50 4.77 -8.98 -10.76
C ASP A 50 5.07 -10.49 -10.88
N GLY A 51 4.46 -11.13 -11.87
CA GLY A 51 4.67 -12.54 -12.20
C GLY A 51 5.49 -12.76 -13.47
N GLY A 52 5.82 -11.69 -14.19
CA GLY A 52 6.61 -11.74 -15.42
C GLY A 52 8.12 -11.77 -15.18
N PRO A 53 8.92 -12.24 -16.15
CA PRO A 53 10.37 -12.06 -16.14
C PRO A 53 10.73 -10.57 -16.08
N GLY A 54 11.84 -10.23 -15.42
CA GLY A 54 12.35 -8.86 -15.45
C GLY A 54 12.77 -8.38 -16.86
N PRO A 55 13.21 -7.11 -16.97
CA PRO A 55 13.51 -6.46 -18.24
C PRO A 55 14.41 -7.30 -19.15
N HIS A 56 14.00 -7.42 -20.41
CA HIS A 56 14.69 -8.15 -21.49
C HIS A 56 14.66 -9.69 -21.42
N ALA A 57 14.02 -10.30 -20.43
CA ALA A 57 13.78 -11.74 -20.47
C ALA A 57 12.51 -12.05 -21.29
N PRO A 58 12.49 -13.14 -22.10
CA PRO A 58 11.28 -13.52 -22.83
C PRO A 58 10.12 -13.72 -21.87
N ALA A 59 8.90 -13.28 -22.20
CA ALA A 59 7.71 -13.31 -21.31
C ALA A 59 7.42 -14.65 -20.60
N LYS A 60 7.91 -15.78 -21.13
CA LYS A 60 7.78 -17.12 -20.52
C LYS A 60 8.97 -17.56 -19.67
N ALA A 61 10.08 -16.84 -19.69
CA ALA A 61 11.26 -17.15 -18.91
C ALA A 61 10.95 -16.88 -17.43
N ALA A 62 10.77 -17.95 -16.65
CA ALA A 62 10.42 -17.88 -15.23
C ALA A 62 9.01 -17.35 -14.88
N GLY A 63 8.09 -17.27 -15.84
CA GLY A 63 6.67 -16.99 -15.55
C GLY A 63 6.01 -18.10 -14.72
N LEU A 64 5.06 -17.72 -13.87
CA LEU A 64 4.20 -18.68 -13.18
C LEU A 64 3.37 -19.49 -14.20
N PRO A 65 3.00 -20.75 -13.89
CA PRO A 65 1.98 -21.47 -14.67
C PRO A 65 0.65 -20.70 -14.76
N ASP A 66 -0.10 -20.93 -15.83
CA ASP A 66 -1.44 -20.36 -15.98
C ASP A 66 -2.37 -20.88 -14.88
N GLY A 67 -3.19 -19.99 -14.34
CA GLY A 67 -4.15 -20.31 -13.28
C GLY A 67 -4.38 -19.16 -12.32
N ASP A 68 -5.18 -19.44 -11.29
CA ASP A 68 -5.44 -18.48 -10.23
C ASP A 68 -4.53 -18.73 -9.04
N TYR A 69 -4.10 -17.63 -8.43
CA TYR A 69 -3.16 -17.61 -7.32
C TYR A 69 -3.68 -16.75 -6.19
N TYR A 70 -3.31 -17.10 -4.96
CA TYR A 70 -3.35 -16.20 -3.83
C TYR A 70 -1.96 -15.63 -3.56
N PHE A 71 -1.90 -14.44 -2.96
CA PHE A 71 -0.66 -13.88 -2.42
C PHE A 71 -0.78 -13.48 -0.95
N GLN A 72 0.36 -13.32 -0.30
CA GLN A 72 0.46 -12.74 1.04
C GLN A 72 1.82 -12.11 1.27
N VAL A 73 1.91 -11.28 2.30
CA VAL A 73 3.19 -10.78 2.79
C VAL A 73 3.38 -11.19 4.25
N THR A 74 4.58 -11.67 4.56
CA THR A 74 5.03 -12.03 5.90
C THR A 74 6.34 -11.32 6.24
N ASP A 75 6.78 -11.49 7.48
CA ASP A 75 8.19 -11.31 7.83
C ASP A 75 9.10 -12.33 7.09
N PRO A 76 10.43 -12.15 7.09
CA PRO A 76 11.32 -12.94 6.23
C PRO A 76 11.34 -14.44 6.54
N ASN A 77 11.02 -14.84 7.76
CA ASN A 77 10.98 -16.26 8.12
C ASN A 77 9.59 -16.89 7.85
N GLY A 78 8.56 -16.11 7.53
CA GLY A 78 7.22 -16.59 7.25
C GLY A 78 6.37 -16.86 8.49
N SER A 79 6.77 -16.36 9.65
CA SER A 79 6.09 -16.60 10.93
C SER A 79 5.05 -15.55 11.28
N THR A 80 5.27 -14.30 10.85
CA THR A 80 4.38 -13.17 11.13
C THR A 80 3.67 -12.78 9.85
N LEU A 81 2.34 -12.92 9.82
CA LEU A 81 1.51 -12.41 8.74
C LEU A 81 1.44 -10.87 8.82
N LEU A 82 1.75 -10.20 7.70
CA LEU A 82 1.75 -8.74 7.61
C LEU A 82 0.59 -8.20 6.76
N SER A 83 0.01 -9.01 5.87
CA SER A 83 -1.26 -8.71 5.21
C SER A 83 -2.41 -8.80 6.22
N THR A 84 -3.32 -7.82 6.26
CA THR A 84 -4.43 -7.81 7.25
C THR A 84 -5.81 -8.05 6.64
N ASP A 85 -5.92 -8.07 5.32
CA ASP A 85 -7.16 -8.35 4.60
C ASP A 85 -7.34 -9.86 4.29
N PRO A 86 -8.58 -10.33 4.04
CA PRO A 86 -8.86 -11.73 3.75
C PRO A 86 -8.05 -12.27 2.56
N VAL A 87 -7.67 -13.54 2.57
CA VAL A 87 -6.93 -14.16 1.45
C VAL A 87 -7.71 -14.08 0.13
N SER A 88 -9.04 -14.11 0.17
CA SER A 88 -9.91 -13.92 -1.00
C SER A 88 -9.69 -12.57 -1.68
N ASN A 89 -9.22 -11.55 -0.94
CA ASN A 89 -8.93 -10.22 -1.44
C ASN A 89 -7.54 -10.12 -2.09
N ARG A 90 -6.71 -11.14 -1.88
CA ARG A 90 -5.34 -11.26 -2.40
C ARG A 90 -5.27 -12.30 -3.50
N ARG A 91 -6.12 -12.19 -4.52
CA ARG A 91 -6.23 -13.15 -5.63
C ARG A 91 -5.90 -12.50 -6.97
N PHE A 92 -5.22 -13.25 -7.84
CA PHE A 92 -4.92 -12.84 -9.20
C PHE A 92 -4.91 -14.02 -10.17
N THR A 93 -4.96 -13.72 -11.46
CA THR A 93 -4.91 -14.69 -12.55
C THR A 93 -3.63 -14.51 -13.36
N VAL A 94 -2.98 -15.63 -13.67
CA VAL A 94 -1.82 -15.73 -14.56
C VAL A 94 -2.27 -16.30 -15.89
N THR A 95 -1.84 -15.70 -17.00
CA THR A 95 -2.05 -16.21 -18.35
C THR A 95 -0.82 -15.95 -19.20
N GLY A 96 -0.32 -16.97 -19.90
CA GLY A 96 0.87 -16.85 -20.73
C GLY A 96 2.16 -16.60 -19.95
N GLY A 97 2.17 -16.83 -18.63
CA GLY A 97 3.32 -16.57 -17.76
C GLY A 97 3.36 -15.19 -17.09
N VAL A 98 2.36 -14.32 -17.32
CA VAL A 98 2.26 -12.99 -16.71
C VAL A 98 0.96 -12.83 -15.92
N ILE A 99 0.94 -11.92 -14.94
CA ILE A 99 -0.29 -11.58 -14.22
C ILE A 99 -1.16 -10.73 -15.16
N THR A 100 -2.39 -11.17 -15.41
CA THR A 100 -3.31 -10.49 -16.35
C THR A 100 -4.53 -9.90 -15.68
N ALA A 101 -4.84 -10.31 -14.44
CA ALA A 101 -5.98 -9.78 -13.70
C ALA A 101 -5.77 -9.84 -12.19
N TYR A 102 -6.19 -8.79 -11.51
CA TYR A 102 -6.51 -8.82 -10.08
C TYR A 102 -7.96 -9.27 -9.93
N THR A 103 -8.20 -10.30 -9.13
CA THR A 103 -9.52 -10.95 -8.95
C THR A 103 -9.91 -11.06 -7.47
N GLY A 104 -9.32 -10.21 -6.63
CA GLY A 104 -9.58 -10.17 -5.20
C GLY A 104 -11.01 -9.73 -4.83
N THR A 105 -11.52 -10.25 -3.73
CA THR A 105 -12.83 -9.94 -3.14
C THR A 105 -12.80 -9.93 -1.61
N GLY A 106 -13.71 -9.20 -0.98
CA GLY A 106 -13.91 -9.24 0.48
C GLY A 106 -13.15 -8.18 1.27
N GLY A 107 -12.49 -7.22 0.61
CA GLY A 107 -11.83 -6.07 1.24
C GLY A 107 -11.70 -4.87 0.29
N PRO A 108 -11.02 -3.79 0.73
CA PRO A 108 -10.59 -2.72 -0.17
C PRO A 108 -9.69 -3.28 -1.27
N VAL A 109 -9.75 -2.68 -2.46
CA VAL A 109 -9.03 -3.19 -3.64
C VAL A 109 -7.52 -2.97 -3.51
N HIS A 110 -6.74 -3.86 -4.12
CA HIS A 110 -5.32 -3.62 -4.38
C HIS A 110 -5.18 -2.85 -5.69
N ALA A 111 -4.45 -1.73 -5.68
CA ALA A 111 -4.25 -0.96 -6.90
C ALA A 111 -3.46 -1.79 -7.93
N THR A 112 -3.75 -1.59 -9.21
CA THR A 112 -3.03 -2.26 -10.29
C THR A 112 -2.29 -1.25 -11.15
N GLY A 113 -1.12 -1.63 -11.64
CA GLY A 113 -0.40 -0.88 -12.67
C GLY A 113 -0.24 -1.69 -13.96
N ILE A 114 0.33 -1.08 -14.98
CA ILE A 114 0.69 -1.75 -16.23
C ILE A 114 2.15 -2.14 -16.14
N ASP A 115 2.46 -3.42 -16.33
CA ASP A 115 3.85 -3.86 -16.51
C ASP A 115 4.33 -3.35 -17.88
N GLN A 116 5.33 -2.47 -17.88
CA GLN A 116 5.88 -1.90 -19.11
C GLN A 116 6.63 -2.92 -19.99
N ASP A 117 7.16 -4.00 -19.39
CA ASP A 117 7.95 -5.01 -20.11
C ASP A 117 7.04 -5.90 -20.97
N HIS A 118 5.82 -6.18 -20.46
CA HIS A 118 4.86 -7.07 -21.11
C HIS A 118 3.46 -6.47 -21.27
N GLY A 119 3.31 -5.15 -21.24
CA GLY A 119 2.00 -4.49 -21.30
C GLY A 119 1.20 -4.81 -22.57
N ALA A 120 1.86 -5.08 -23.69
CA ALA A 120 1.22 -5.53 -24.93
C ALA A 120 0.53 -6.91 -24.81
N GLN A 121 0.87 -7.69 -23.78
CA GLN A 121 0.28 -8.99 -23.43
C GLN A 121 -0.82 -8.85 -22.36
N GLY A 122 -1.14 -7.62 -21.95
CA GLY A 122 -2.08 -7.35 -20.86
C GLY A 122 -1.49 -7.58 -19.47
N ALA A 123 -0.16 -7.60 -19.35
CA ALA A 123 0.51 -7.78 -18.06
C ALA A 123 0.24 -6.59 -17.13
N ILE A 124 -0.13 -6.90 -15.89
CA ILE A 124 -0.36 -5.93 -14.83
C ILE A 124 0.54 -6.20 -13.64
N THR A 125 0.77 -5.16 -12.84
CA THR A 125 1.34 -5.28 -11.49
C THR A 125 0.24 -5.09 -10.46
N ILE A 126 0.38 -5.67 -9.26
CA ILE A 126 -0.62 -5.56 -8.18
C ILE A 126 0.05 -5.03 -6.92
N GLN A 127 -0.41 -3.91 -6.38
CA GLN A 127 0.10 -3.33 -5.13
C GLN A 127 -0.07 -4.34 -3.99
N LEU A 128 0.98 -4.59 -3.21
CA LEU A 128 0.93 -5.56 -2.11
C LEU A 128 0.01 -5.10 -0.96
N ALA A 129 -0.07 -3.78 -0.76
CA ALA A 129 -1.07 -3.15 0.11
C ALA A 129 -2.35 -2.86 -0.68
N ASN A 130 -3.49 -2.82 0.00
CA ASN A 130 -4.73 -2.31 -0.56
C ASN A 130 -4.81 -0.78 -0.45
N THR A 131 -5.90 -0.19 -0.93
CA THR A 131 -6.13 1.26 -0.96
C THR A 131 -6.17 1.95 0.41
N THR A 132 -6.07 1.22 1.53
CA THR A 132 -6.08 1.77 2.89
C THR A 132 -4.71 1.78 3.56
N CYS A 133 -3.63 1.58 2.79
CA CYS A 133 -2.26 1.67 3.27
C CYS A 133 -1.99 3.01 3.99
N PRO A 134 -1.33 3.01 5.17
CA PRO A 134 -0.58 1.90 5.76
C PRO A 134 -1.32 1.03 6.78
N VAL A 135 -2.63 1.23 6.97
CA VAL A 135 -3.37 0.62 8.09
C VAL A 135 -3.59 -0.89 7.86
N ASP A 136 -3.74 -1.30 6.60
CA ASP A 136 -4.02 -2.68 6.18
C ASP A 136 -2.77 -3.55 5.97
N PHE A 137 -1.59 -2.97 6.07
CA PHE A 137 -0.35 -3.66 5.77
C PHE A 137 0.64 -3.42 6.89
N LEU A 138 0.94 -4.41 7.72
CA LEU A 138 1.74 -4.22 8.93
C LEU A 138 3.22 -4.03 8.62
N ASN A 139 3.93 -3.35 9.53
CA ASN A 139 5.39 -3.27 9.47
C ASN A 139 6.01 -4.62 9.84
N THR A 140 7.08 -5.00 9.15
CA THR A 140 7.85 -6.18 9.51
C THR A 140 8.55 -5.99 10.87
N PRO A 141 8.56 -7.01 11.75
CA PRO A 141 9.36 -6.99 12.99
C PRO A 141 10.85 -7.15 12.72
N ASN A 142 11.25 -7.46 11.47
CA ASN A 142 12.65 -7.58 11.09
C ASN A 142 13.35 -6.20 11.11
N ALA A 143 14.41 -6.06 11.92
CA ALA A 143 15.14 -4.80 12.08
C ALA A 143 15.78 -4.25 10.78
N GLY A 144 15.94 -5.08 9.75
CA GLY A 144 16.42 -4.68 8.43
C GLY A 144 15.32 -4.20 7.48
N ASN A 145 14.08 -4.03 7.97
CA ASN A 145 12.91 -3.68 7.16
C ASN A 145 12.66 -4.66 6.00
N VAL A 146 12.99 -5.95 6.21
CA VAL A 146 12.82 -6.99 5.20
C VAL A 146 11.44 -7.64 5.33
N TYR A 147 10.78 -7.82 4.19
CA TYR A 147 9.49 -8.48 4.01
C TYR A 147 9.65 -9.64 3.04
N LYS A 148 8.70 -10.57 3.05
CA LYS A 148 8.61 -11.67 2.09
C LYS A 148 7.21 -11.73 1.50
N VAL A 149 7.11 -11.58 0.19
CA VAL A 149 5.88 -11.89 -0.54
C VAL A 149 5.85 -13.36 -0.89
N TRP A 150 4.66 -13.95 -0.87
CA TRP A 150 4.38 -15.32 -1.29
C TRP A 150 3.30 -15.31 -2.36
N ALA A 151 3.36 -16.26 -3.30
CA ALA A 151 2.27 -16.61 -4.19
C ALA A 151 2.07 -18.13 -4.22
N THR A 152 0.84 -18.59 -4.13
CA THR A 152 0.50 -20.03 -4.20
C THR A 152 -0.69 -20.24 -5.13
N PRO A 153 -0.72 -21.31 -5.96
CA PRO A 153 -1.91 -21.65 -6.72
C PRO A 153 -3.11 -21.83 -5.79
N VAL A 154 -4.29 -21.38 -6.19
CA VAL A 154 -5.53 -21.55 -5.41
C VAL A 154 -5.77 -23.02 -5.04
N THR A 155 -5.39 -23.95 -5.91
CA THR A 155 -5.51 -25.40 -5.68
C THR A 155 -4.56 -25.97 -4.62
N SER A 156 -3.49 -25.23 -4.29
CA SER A 156 -2.46 -25.63 -3.32
C SER A 156 -2.63 -24.92 -1.97
N TYR A 157 -3.57 -23.98 -1.88
CA TYR A 157 -3.83 -23.22 -0.68
C TYR A 157 -4.51 -24.08 0.39
N VAL A 158 -4.03 -24.00 1.63
CA VAL A 158 -4.56 -24.77 2.78
C VAL A 158 -5.24 -23.82 3.75
N GLY A 159 -6.56 -23.73 3.70
CA GLY A 159 -7.33 -22.90 4.62
C GLY A 159 -8.65 -22.41 4.03
N ASN A 160 -9.29 -21.47 4.73
CA ASN A 160 -10.46 -20.77 4.24
C ASN A 160 -10.05 -19.38 3.72
N PRO A 161 -10.24 -19.08 2.43
CA PRO A 161 -9.83 -17.80 1.86
C PRO A 161 -10.61 -16.60 2.43
N ALA A 162 -11.77 -16.82 3.06
CA ALA A 162 -12.49 -15.74 3.76
C ALA A 162 -11.78 -15.27 5.04
N ASN A 163 -10.84 -16.05 5.57
CA ASN A 163 -10.05 -15.68 6.73
C ASN A 163 -8.82 -14.88 6.33
N VAL A 164 -8.37 -14.00 7.22
CA VAL A 164 -7.10 -13.27 7.09
C VAL A 164 -5.91 -14.20 7.31
N ASP A 165 -5.92 -14.90 8.45
CA ASP A 165 -4.90 -15.86 8.86
C ASP A 165 -5.45 -17.29 8.85
N ASN A 166 -4.63 -18.22 8.35
CA ASN A 166 -4.96 -19.63 8.21
C ASN A 166 -3.79 -20.51 8.71
N PRO A 167 -3.69 -20.75 10.03
CA PRO A 167 -2.64 -21.62 10.58
C PRO A 167 -2.69 -23.03 9.99
N CYS A 168 -1.54 -23.56 9.55
CA CYS A 168 -1.48 -24.81 8.75
C CYS A 168 -0.31 -25.75 9.08
N GLY A 169 0.40 -25.54 10.19
CA GLY A 169 1.45 -26.44 10.68
C GLY A 169 2.80 -26.31 9.96
N ASN A 170 3.71 -27.26 10.20
CA ASN A 170 5.10 -27.19 9.75
C ASN A 170 5.22 -27.22 8.22
N GLY A 171 6.10 -26.37 7.68
CA GLY A 171 6.32 -26.25 6.23
C GLY A 171 5.22 -25.44 5.52
N CYS A 172 4.34 -24.79 6.28
CA CYS A 172 3.28 -23.94 5.76
C CYS A 172 3.20 -22.63 6.56
N SER A 173 2.98 -21.52 5.86
CA SER A 173 2.88 -20.17 6.43
C SER A 173 1.50 -19.62 6.10
N HIS A 174 0.60 -19.54 7.09
CA HIS A 174 -0.73 -18.91 6.95
C HIS A 174 -1.57 -19.42 5.75
N GLY A 175 -1.46 -20.72 5.47
CA GLY A 175 -2.14 -21.44 4.40
C GLY A 175 -1.31 -21.62 3.12
N PHE A 176 -0.11 -21.04 3.07
CA PHE A 176 0.82 -21.16 1.95
C PHE A 176 1.86 -22.25 2.24
N VAL A 177 1.71 -23.41 1.60
CA VAL A 177 2.68 -24.52 1.72
C VAL A 177 3.97 -24.13 0.99
N ALA A 178 5.11 -24.16 1.68
CA ALA A 178 6.36 -23.59 1.17
C ALA A 178 6.87 -24.28 -0.11
N SER A 179 6.69 -25.60 -0.22
CA SER A 179 7.07 -26.35 -1.43
C SER A 179 6.16 -26.09 -2.63
N GLN A 180 4.97 -25.52 -2.40
CA GLN A 180 3.97 -25.22 -3.42
C GLN A 180 3.77 -23.71 -3.62
N SER A 181 4.70 -22.90 -3.11
CA SER A 181 4.63 -21.45 -3.18
C SER A 181 5.90 -20.87 -3.79
N LYS A 182 5.76 -19.70 -4.39
CA LYS A 182 6.88 -18.84 -4.79
C LYS A 182 7.00 -17.68 -3.85
N THR A 183 8.22 -17.21 -3.67
CA THR A 183 8.51 -16.13 -2.75
C THR A 183 9.53 -15.18 -3.35
N ASP A 184 9.39 -13.90 -3.02
CA ASP A 184 10.43 -12.89 -3.20
C ASP A 184 10.61 -12.10 -1.90
N ASN A 185 11.82 -11.62 -1.65
CA ASN A 185 12.10 -10.77 -0.49
C ASN A 185 12.34 -9.34 -0.97
N PHE A 186 11.85 -8.38 -0.19
CA PHE A 186 12.06 -6.96 -0.45
C PHE A 186 12.33 -6.20 0.83
N LYS A 187 12.94 -5.03 0.69
CA LYS A 187 13.12 -4.05 1.76
C LYS A 187 12.21 -2.88 1.50
N ALA A 188 11.44 -2.46 2.50
CA ALA A 188 10.62 -1.26 2.36
C ALA A 188 10.63 -0.49 3.67
N LEU A 189 10.76 0.83 3.61
CA LEU A 189 10.67 1.61 4.84
C LEU A 189 9.32 1.35 5.52
N ALA A 190 9.38 1.09 6.83
CA ALA A 190 8.21 0.95 7.65
C ALA A 190 7.37 2.22 7.54
N ALA A 191 6.10 2.09 7.18
CA ALA A 191 5.20 3.22 7.32
C ALA A 191 5.02 3.47 8.82
N SER A 192 5.24 4.69 9.27
CA SER A 192 5.14 4.96 10.69
C SER A 192 3.71 4.73 11.16
N SER A 193 3.51 3.83 12.12
CA SER A 193 2.22 3.60 12.77
C SER A 193 1.86 4.70 13.77
N ALA A 194 2.81 5.59 14.06
CA ALA A 194 2.54 6.84 14.76
C ALA A 194 1.73 7.73 13.83
N THR A 195 0.48 7.97 14.21
CA THR A 195 -0.38 8.93 13.53
C THR A 195 -0.59 10.18 14.38
N PHE A 196 -0.92 11.29 13.72
CA PHE A 196 -1.27 12.55 14.36
C PHE A 196 -2.52 13.14 13.70
N CYS A 197 -3.04 14.21 14.30
CA CYS A 197 -4.04 15.06 13.66
C CYS A 197 -3.41 16.38 13.23
N MET A 198 -3.71 16.81 12.02
CA MET A 198 -3.37 18.13 11.50
C MET A 198 -4.63 18.98 11.48
N THR A 199 -4.59 20.15 12.10
CA THR A 199 -5.63 21.17 11.96
C THR A 199 -5.10 22.29 11.09
N ILE A 200 -5.85 22.66 10.05
CA ILE A 200 -5.51 23.76 9.17
C ILE A 200 -6.57 24.85 9.31
N GLN A 201 -6.10 26.08 9.49
CA GLN A 201 -6.91 27.27 9.75
C GLN A 201 -6.64 28.33 8.70
N LYS A 202 -7.66 29.16 8.44
CA LYS A 202 -7.58 30.25 7.49
C LYS A 202 -8.08 31.56 8.10
N GLN A 203 -7.23 32.57 8.15
CA GLN A 203 -7.57 33.90 8.67
C GLN A 203 -7.32 35.00 7.64
N PHE A 204 -8.00 36.13 7.83
CA PHE A 204 -7.68 37.37 7.14
C PHE A 204 -7.11 38.41 8.09
N PHE A 205 -6.23 39.27 7.57
CA PHE A 205 -5.70 40.44 8.25
C PHE A 205 -5.96 41.68 7.39
N ASP A 206 -6.57 42.72 7.97
CA ASP A 206 -6.88 43.98 7.27
C ASP A 206 -5.82 45.08 7.48
N GLY A 207 -4.76 44.78 8.23
CA GLY A 207 -3.77 45.78 8.68
C GLY A 207 -3.91 46.17 10.15
N THR A 208 -5.07 45.89 10.76
CA THR A 208 -5.40 46.26 12.15
C THR A 208 -5.95 45.10 12.96
N ASN A 209 -6.80 44.26 12.36
CA ASN A 209 -7.48 43.15 13.00
C ASN A 209 -7.30 41.87 12.20
N THR A 210 -7.31 40.74 12.92
CA THR A 210 -7.41 39.41 12.33
C THR A 210 -8.85 38.92 12.43
N SER A 211 -9.44 38.55 11.29
CA SER A 211 -10.74 37.88 11.23
C SER A 211 -10.68 36.51 11.90
N PRO A 212 -11.77 36.02 12.50
CA PRO A 212 -11.89 34.60 12.84
C PRO A 212 -11.74 33.71 11.60
N ASP A 213 -11.54 32.43 11.87
CA ASP A 213 -11.33 31.40 10.87
C ASP A 213 -12.48 31.36 9.84
N LEU A 214 -12.14 31.28 8.55
CA LEU A 214 -13.09 31.45 7.45
C LEU A 214 -13.59 30.14 6.86
N LEU A 215 -14.81 30.18 6.35
CA LEU A 215 -15.55 29.02 5.86
C LEU A 215 -15.25 28.75 4.38
N GLY A 216 -15.13 27.48 3.99
CA GLY A 216 -15.08 27.04 2.61
C GLY A 216 -13.80 27.40 1.84
N TRP A 217 -12.70 27.74 2.52
CA TRP A 217 -11.43 28.01 1.84
C TRP A 217 -10.74 26.70 1.47
N GLY A 218 -10.36 26.57 0.20
CA GLY A 218 -9.69 25.38 -0.35
C GLY A 218 -8.23 25.29 0.07
N MET A 219 -7.76 24.07 0.30
CA MET A 219 -6.36 23.76 0.57
C MET A 219 -5.99 22.39 0.01
N ASN A 220 -4.75 22.27 -0.46
CA ASN A 220 -4.17 21.02 -0.90
C ASN A 220 -3.17 20.52 0.15
N VAL A 221 -3.31 19.26 0.55
CA VAL A 221 -2.37 18.58 1.44
C VAL A 221 -1.71 17.45 0.65
N THR A 222 -0.41 17.58 0.44
CA THR A 222 0.45 16.56 -0.13
C THR A 222 1.11 15.78 1.00
N ASP A 223 0.92 14.46 1.00
CA ASP A 223 1.46 13.55 2.01
C ASP A 223 2.95 13.18 1.76
N PRO A 224 3.59 12.41 2.66
CA PRO A 224 4.99 12.00 2.49
C PRO A 224 5.26 11.11 1.28
N PHE A 225 4.20 10.57 0.66
CA PHE A 225 4.28 9.73 -0.53
C PHE A 225 3.97 10.50 -1.82
N GLY A 226 3.74 11.82 -1.72
CA GLY A 226 3.45 12.71 -2.85
C GLY A 226 1.98 12.72 -3.28
N VAL A 227 1.08 12.03 -2.57
CA VAL A 227 -0.36 12.05 -2.87
C VAL A 227 -0.96 13.35 -2.38
N THR A 228 -1.65 14.07 -3.26
CA THR A 228 -2.28 15.35 -2.93
C THR A 228 -3.80 15.23 -2.85
N ASN A 229 -4.37 15.63 -1.72
CA ASN A 229 -5.81 15.68 -1.50
C ASN A 229 -6.27 17.13 -1.24
N HIS A 230 -7.45 17.47 -1.75
CA HIS A 230 -8.06 18.78 -1.55
C HIS A 230 -9.05 18.75 -0.39
N TYR A 231 -8.97 19.76 0.48
CA TYR A 231 -9.86 19.96 1.61
C TYR A 231 -10.41 21.39 1.61
N THR A 232 -11.52 21.58 2.31
CA THR A 232 -12.10 22.90 2.54
C THR A 232 -12.37 23.10 4.01
N THR A 233 -12.10 24.29 4.53
CA THR A 233 -12.46 24.64 5.91
C THR A 233 -13.98 24.50 6.15
N ASP A 234 -14.36 24.00 7.32
CA ASP A 234 -15.76 23.70 7.63
C ASP A 234 -16.61 24.97 7.82
N SER A 235 -17.94 24.80 7.78
CA SER A 235 -18.92 25.89 7.83
C SER A 235 -19.25 26.41 9.24
N THR A 236 -18.57 25.93 10.29
CA THR A 236 -18.88 26.24 11.69
C THR A 236 -17.68 26.85 12.42
N SER A 237 -16.52 26.22 12.30
CA SER A 237 -15.27 26.58 12.94
C SER A 237 -14.31 27.32 12.02
N GLY A 238 -14.47 27.20 10.69
CA GLY A 238 -13.52 27.74 9.71
C GLY A 238 -12.19 26.99 9.65
N GLN A 239 -12.16 25.75 10.13
CA GLN A 239 -10.97 24.90 10.18
C GLN A 239 -11.21 23.59 9.43
N VAL A 240 -10.13 22.88 9.12
CA VAL A 240 -10.20 21.47 8.75
C VAL A 240 -9.29 20.68 9.68
N THR A 241 -9.78 19.58 10.24
CA THR A 241 -8.96 18.64 11.01
C THR A 241 -8.90 17.32 10.28
N ILE A 242 -7.67 16.90 9.97
CA ILE A 242 -7.36 15.64 9.29
C ILE A 242 -6.61 14.77 10.29
N CYS A 243 -7.19 13.64 10.68
CA CYS A 243 -6.58 12.71 11.63
C CYS A 243 -6.10 11.45 10.92
N GLN A 244 -5.37 10.60 11.67
CA GLN A 244 -4.76 9.37 11.17
C GLN A 244 -3.70 9.60 10.09
N LEU A 245 -3.09 10.79 10.09
CA LEU A 245 -1.96 11.10 9.24
C LEU A 245 -0.71 10.43 9.80
N SER A 246 0.00 9.63 8.99
CA SER A 246 1.29 9.05 9.40
C SER A 246 2.34 10.14 9.61
N VAL A 247 3.17 10.05 10.64
CA VAL A 247 4.33 10.95 10.75
C VAL A 247 5.20 10.90 9.48
N GLY A 248 5.69 12.05 9.04
CA GLY A 248 6.41 12.22 7.79
C GLY A 248 6.41 13.67 7.33
N THR A 249 6.93 13.91 6.12
CA THR A 249 6.97 15.25 5.52
C THR A 249 5.69 15.55 4.76
N TYR A 250 5.01 16.62 5.15
CA TYR A 250 3.80 17.12 4.50
C TYR A 250 4.08 18.45 3.82
N THR A 251 3.41 18.69 2.70
CA THR A 251 3.30 20.02 2.11
C THR A 251 1.83 20.43 2.10
N VAL A 252 1.52 21.59 2.67
CA VAL A 252 0.19 22.17 2.69
C VAL A 252 0.21 23.47 1.92
N THR A 253 -0.65 23.59 0.92
CA THR A 253 -0.74 24.79 0.07
C THR A 253 -2.17 25.27 0.04
N GLU A 254 -2.37 26.57 0.23
CA GLU A 254 -3.71 27.16 0.10
C GLU A 254 -4.14 27.26 -1.36
N ASP A 255 -5.43 27.12 -1.61
CA ASP A 255 -6.00 27.47 -2.91
C ASP A 255 -6.04 29.01 -3.05
N PRO A 256 -5.36 29.59 -4.06
CA PRO A 256 -5.38 31.03 -4.29
C PRO A 256 -6.75 31.54 -4.77
N THR A 257 -7.65 30.67 -5.22
CA THR A 257 -8.96 31.01 -5.80
C THR A 257 -10.12 30.93 -4.80
N GLY A 258 -9.83 31.04 -3.50
CA GLY A 258 -10.80 30.90 -2.42
C GLY A 258 -12.09 31.74 -2.55
N PRO A 259 -13.09 31.49 -1.70
CA PRO A 259 -14.45 32.03 -1.83
C PRO A 259 -14.48 33.56 -2.04
N ALA A 260 -15.48 34.01 -2.80
CA ALA A 260 -15.64 35.42 -3.19
C ALA A 260 -15.64 36.34 -1.96
N THR A 261 -14.65 37.23 -1.89
CA THR A 261 -14.39 38.15 -0.78
C THR A 261 -15.18 39.46 -0.85
N GLY A 262 -16.42 39.43 -1.35
CA GLY A 262 -17.36 40.56 -1.28
C GLY A 262 -16.87 41.89 -1.88
N GLY A 263 -16.03 41.86 -2.93
CA GLY A 263 -15.44 43.05 -3.56
C GLY A 263 -14.02 43.40 -3.09
N CYS A 264 -13.49 42.68 -2.09
CA CYS A 264 -12.08 42.74 -1.72
C CYS A 264 -11.26 41.70 -2.48
N SER A 265 -9.95 41.88 -2.58
CA SER A 265 -9.00 40.83 -2.98
C SER A 265 -8.26 40.31 -1.75
N ALA A 266 -7.94 39.01 -1.75
CA ALA A 266 -7.14 38.37 -0.71
C ALA A 266 -5.78 37.98 -1.29
N ALA A 267 -4.69 38.34 -0.62
CA ALA A 267 -3.33 37.94 -0.98
C ALA A 267 -2.67 37.20 0.17
N ALA A 268 -1.92 36.13 -0.10
CA ALA A 268 -1.14 35.42 0.90
C ALA A 268 -0.23 36.41 1.66
N TYR A 269 -0.30 36.43 2.99
CA TYR A 269 0.48 37.35 3.82
C TYR A 269 1.51 36.62 4.67
N GLN A 270 1.08 35.62 5.45
CA GLN A 270 1.97 34.84 6.30
C GLN A 270 1.39 33.44 6.50
N THR A 271 2.27 32.44 6.54
CA THR A 271 1.94 31.07 6.93
C THR A 271 2.65 30.71 8.22
N PHE A 272 1.99 29.94 9.09
CA PHE A 272 2.56 29.41 10.32
C PHE A 272 2.38 27.90 10.40
N VAL A 273 3.36 27.21 10.96
CA VAL A 273 3.29 25.81 11.37
C VAL A 273 3.57 25.74 12.86
N ASN A 274 2.64 25.22 13.65
CA ASN A 274 2.75 25.14 15.12
C ASN A 274 3.11 26.49 15.76
N GLY A 275 2.53 27.57 15.25
CA GLY A 275 2.80 28.95 15.69
C GLY A 275 4.11 29.56 15.16
N VAL A 276 4.92 28.82 14.40
CA VAL A 276 6.19 29.31 13.83
C VAL A 276 5.99 29.80 12.41
N ALA A 277 6.36 31.05 12.16
CA ALA A 277 6.26 31.68 10.84
C ALA A 277 7.13 30.96 9.80
N GLN A 278 6.55 30.70 8.63
CA GLN A 278 7.20 30.04 7.51
C GLN A 278 7.76 31.07 6.50
N PRO A 279 8.81 30.71 5.74
CA PRO A 279 9.45 31.62 4.80
C PRO A 279 8.57 31.99 3.59
N ASN A 280 7.67 31.10 3.19
CA ASN A 280 6.76 31.31 2.06
C ASN A 280 5.33 31.48 2.57
N ALA A 281 4.65 32.53 2.12
CA ALA A 281 3.22 32.69 2.37
C ALA A 281 2.41 31.81 1.40
N GLY A 282 1.31 31.24 1.88
CA GLY A 282 0.40 30.39 1.10
C GLY A 282 0.86 28.94 0.93
N THR A 283 2.06 28.58 1.37
CA THR A 283 2.51 27.19 1.39
C THR A 283 3.43 26.91 2.58
N ALA A 284 3.35 25.71 3.13
CA ALA A 284 4.24 25.23 4.17
C ALA A 284 4.64 23.78 3.92
N THR A 285 5.92 23.49 4.07
CA THR A 285 6.45 22.12 4.11
C THR A 285 7.05 21.88 5.48
N PHE A 286 6.61 20.82 6.17
CA PHE A 286 7.10 20.47 7.49
C PHE A 286 7.17 18.96 7.67
N THR A 287 8.08 18.51 8.53
CA THR A 287 8.22 17.10 8.90
C THR A 287 7.64 16.89 10.29
N GLN A 288 6.56 16.12 10.37
CA GLN A 288 6.03 15.63 11.63
C GLN A 288 6.83 14.39 12.03
N SER A 289 7.39 14.38 13.24
CA SER A 289 8.17 13.26 13.79
C SER A 289 7.54 12.64 15.05
N THR A 290 6.51 13.27 15.61
CA THR A 290 5.79 12.82 16.81
C THR A 290 4.30 12.63 16.53
N THR A 291 3.57 12.02 17.46
CA THR A 291 2.11 11.90 17.39
C THR A 291 1.39 13.19 17.82
N ASP A 292 2.13 14.24 18.18
CA ASP A 292 1.53 15.49 18.65
C ASP A 292 0.73 16.14 17.52
N PRO A 293 -0.42 16.76 17.83
CA PRO A 293 -1.18 17.47 16.80
C PRO A 293 -0.35 18.57 16.16
N ALA A 294 -0.48 18.71 14.84
CA ALA A 294 0.10 19.82 14.11
C ALA A 294 -0.98 20.86 13.77
N THR A 295 -0.59 22.13 13.72
CA THR A 295 -1.43 23.23 13.27
C THR A 295 -0.76 23.96 12.12
N VAL A 296 -1.54 24.23 11.06
CA VAL A 296 -1.11 25.07 9.94
C VAL A 296 -2.08 26.24 9.85
N LEU A 297 -1.56 27.46 9.91
CA LEU A 297 -2.38 28.67 9.81
C LEU A 297 -1.95 29.46 8.59
N PHE A 298 -2.89 29.69 7.68
CA PHE A 298 -2.75 30.63 6.57
C PHE A 298 -3.39 31.97 6.94
N VAL A 299 -2.62 33.04 6.81
CA VAL A 299 -3.11 34.42 6.98
C VAL A 299 -3.00 35.13 5.65
N ASN A 300 -4.12 35.64 5.15
CA ASN A 300 -4.13 36.47 3.94
C ASN A 300 -4.47 37.91 4.28
N ARG A 301 -3.86 38.84 3.56
CA ARG A 301 -4.21 40.24 3.65
C ARG A 301 -5.42 40.52 2.76
N LEU A 302 -6.44 41.16 3.34
CA LEU A 302 -7.58 41.69 2.58
C LEU A 302 -7.27 43.09 2.07
N ILE A 303 -7.61 43.35 0.81
CA ILE A 303 -7.54 44.66 0.18
C ILE A 303 -8.90 44.95 -0.46
N CYS A 304 -9.67 45.83 0.16
CA CYS A 304 -10.98 46.24 -0.36
C CYS A 304 -10.83 47.54 -1.15
N ALA A 305 -11.47 47.62 -2.32
CA ALA A 305 -11.66 48.91 -2.97
C ALA A 305 -12.63 49.74 -2.11
N GLY A 306 -12.17 50.91 -1.66
CA GLY A 306 -12.99 51.86 -0.89
C GLY A 306 -14.05 52.56 -1.75
#